data_AF-A0A9C9Y3K8-F1
#
_entry.id   AF-A0A9C9Y3K8-F1
#
_cell.length_a   1.000
_cell.length_b   1.000
_cell.length_c   1.000
_cell.angle_alpha   90.00
_cell.angle_beta   90.00
_cell.angle_gamma   90.00
#
_symmetry.space_group_name_H-M   'P 1'
#
loop_
_entity.id
_entity.type
_entity.pdbx_description
1 polymer ?
#
loop_
_entity_poly.entity_id
_entity_poly.type
_entity_poly.pdbx_seq_one_letter_code
_entity_poly.pdbx_strand_id
1 'polypeptide(L)'
;MNLIFKYLILGGFLISLLAACSTPKARKPITKTHSNFLKASIKRNKLINQQEEAFFKNWREKDTIHQYIDSKHGFYYFIKSKNDSIGQLPKKGDEVVLNYEIRSINGEIILPKEKLGSYGQKNKADRLYKVDGENFIQGVQDAV
;
A
#
# COMPACT_ATOMS: atom_id res chain seq x y z
N MET A 1 40.03 64.26 -22.09
CA MET A 1 38.86 63.65 -21.43
C MET A 1 39.32 63.12 -20.07
N ASN A 2 38.94 63.84 -19.01
CA ASN A 2 39.78 64.03 -17.82
C ASN A 2 39.89 62.79 -16.91
N LEU A 3 41.08 62.55 -16.35
CA LEU A 3 41.39 61.46 -15.42
C LEU A 3 40.41 61.43 -14.22
N ILE A 4 39.98 62.62 -13.78
CA ILE A 4 38.99 62.84 -12.73
C ILE A 4 37.62 62.22 -13.08
N PHE A 5 37.19 62.30 -14.34
CA PHE A 5 35.92 61.74 -14.81
C PHE A 5 35.93 60.21 -14.80
N LYS A 6 37.09 59.59 -15.07
CA LYS A 6 37.30 58.14 -14.95
C LYS A 6 37.18 57.65 -13.50
N TYR A 7 37.78 58.36 -12.55
CA TYR A 7 37.67 58.02 -11.12
C TYR A 7 36.26 58.20 -10.57
N LEU A 8 35.50 59.19 -11.09
CA LEU A 8 34.12 59.43 -10.68
C LEU A 8 33.17 58.33 -11.19
N ILE A 9 33.38 57.83 -12.41
CA ILE A 9 32.67 56.65 -12.94
C ILE A 9 33.06 55.38 -12.18
N LEU A 10 34.35 55.16 -11.93
CA LEU A 10 34.83 53.98 -11.20
C LEU A 10 34.33 53.96 -9.75
N GLY A 11 34.31 55.11 -9.09
CA GLY A 11 33.75 55.28 -7.75
C GLY A 11 32.24 55.05 -7.72
N GLY A 12 31.51 55.59 -8.69
CA GLY A 12 30.06 55.37 -8.81
C GLY A 12 29.69 53.90 -9.03
N PHE A 13 30.46 53.18 -9.84
CA PHE A 13 30.27 51.76 -10.08
C PHE A 13 30.49 50.93 -8.80
N LEU A 14 31.55 51.23 -8.04
CA LEU A 14 31.88 50.55 -6.79
C LEU A 14 30.78 50.74 -5.71
N ILE A 15 30.17 51.93 -5.65
CA ILE A 15 29.07 52.23 -4.72
C ILE A 15 27.80 51.45 -5.09
N SER A 16 27.50 51.31 -6.39
CA SER A 16 26.34 50.53 -6.88
C SER A 16 26.44 49.04 -6.53
N LEU A 17 27.65 48.46 -6.61
CA LEU A 17 27.93 47.07 -6.23
C LEU A 17 27.67 46.80 -4.74
N LEU A 18 27.90 47.78 -3.87
CA LEU A 18 27.67 47.65 -2.42
C LEU A 18 26.18 47.76 -2.06
N ALA A 19 25.38 48.47 -2.86
CA ALA A 19 23.94 48.65 -2.62
C ALA A 19 23.07 47.47 -3.14
N ALA A 20 23.63 46.57 -3.95
CA ALA A 20 22.88 45.46 -4.57
C ALA A 20 22.67 44.25 -3.64
N CYS A 21 23.25 44.24 -2.44
CA CYS A 21 23.13 43.12 -1.51
C CYS A 21 21.80 43.19 -0.73
N SER A 22 20.74 42.58 -1.29
CA SER A 22 19.48 42.35 -0.57
C SER A 22 19.49 40.96 0.06
N THR A 23 19.26 40.89 1.37
CA THR A 23 19.18 39.59 2.07
C THR A 23 17.82 38.94 1.79
N PRO A 24 17.77 37.68 1.33
CA PRO A 24 16.51 37.00 1.08
C PRO A 24 15.76 36.84 2.40
N LYS A 25 14.54 37.39 2.48
CA LYS A 25 13.69 37.28 3.66
C LYS A 25 13.39 35.80 3.92
N ALA A 26 13.80 35.28 5.07
CA ALA A 26 13.59 33.88 5.43
C ALA A 26 12.10 33.53 5.31
N ARG A 27 11.76 32.62 4.39
CA ARG A 27 10.39 32.12 4.25
C ARG A 27 10.06 31.22 5.44
N LYS A 28 8.88 31.41 6.03
CA LYS A 28 8.36 30.50 7.05
C LYS A 28 8.05 29.14 6.39
N PRO A 29 8.20 28.02 7.13
CA PRO A 29 7.89 26.69 6.59
C PRO A 29 6.41 26.62 6.18
N ILE A 30 6.17 26.05 4.99
CA ILE A 30 4.84 25.87 4.41
C ILE A 30 4.04 24.83 5.20
N THR A 31 4.74 23.84 5.76
CA THR A 31 4.16 22.78 6.59
C THR A 31 4.73 22.87 8.01
N LYS A 32 3.84 22.93 9.01
CA LYS A 32 4.19 22.71 10.41
C LYS A 32 3.73 21.31 10.76
N THR A 33 4.56 20.52 11.42
CA THR A 33 4.17 19.19 11.91
C THR A 33 3.11 19.36 13.00
N HIS A 34 1.84 19.22 12.62
CA HIS A 34 0.73 19.31 13.56
C HIS A 34 0.58 17.96 14.27
N SER A 35 1.15 17.83 15.48
CA SER A 35 0.99 16.62 16.31
C SER A 35 -0.48 16.25 16.54
N ASN A 36 -1.37 17.24 16.54
CA ASN A 36 -2.82 17.05 16.63
C ASN A 36 -3.40 16.30 15.43
N PHE A 37 -2.89 16.50 14.21
CA PHE A 37 -3.35 15.75 13.03
C PHE A 37 -3.03 14.26 13.16
N LEU A 38 -1.81 13.93 13.60
CA LEU A 38 -1.41 12.54 13.83
C LEU A 38 -2.27 11.88 14.93
N LYS A 39 -2.50 12.57 16.05
CA LYS A 39 -3.38 12.09 17.12
C LYS A 39 -4.81 11.84 16.63
N ALA A 40 -5.36 12.77 15.84
CA ALA A 40 -6.69 12.63 15.25
C ALA A 40 -6.76 11.45 14.28
N SER A 41 -5.73 11.26 13.45
CA SER A 41 -5.64 10.14 12.51
C SER A 41 -5.59 8.79 13.24
N ILE A 42 -4.78 8.67 14.31
CA ILE A 42 -4.72 7.46 15.13
C ILE A 42 -6.08 7.16 15.76
N LYS A 43 -6.75 8.17 16.33
CA LYS A 43 -8.09 8.00 16.94
C LYS A 43 -9.11 7.51 15.90
N ARG A 44 -9.11 8.12 14.71
CA ARG A 44 -10.00 7.74 13.61
C ARG A 44 -9.73 6.32 13.14
N ASN A 45 -8.47 5.94 12.91
CA ASN A 45 -8.13 4.62 12.42
C ASN A 45 -8.49 3.52 13.44
N LYS A 46 -8.33 3.78 14.74
CA LYS A 46 -8.81 2.87 15.79
C LYS A 46 -10.32 2.68 15.76
N LEU A 47 -11.06 3.77 15.55
CA LEU A 47 -12.53 3.70 15.46
C LEU A 47 -12.99 2.92 14.22
N ILE A 48 -12.38 3.18 13.06
CA ILE A 48 -12.66 2.43 11.82
C ILE A 48 -12.39 0.94 12.03
N ASN A 49 -11.22 0.61 12.58
CA ASN A 49 -10.85 -0.79 12.85
C ASN A 49 -11.86 -1.48 13.77
N GLN A 50 -12.30 -0.83 14.85
CA GLN A 50 -13.34 -1.36 15.74
C GLN A 50 -14.67 -1.60 15.03
N GLN A 51 -15.08 -0.68 14.14
CA GLN A 51 -16.32 -0.80 13.37
C GLN A 51 -16.23 -1.95 12.35
N GLU A 52 -15.10 -2.08 11.65
CA GLU A 52 -14.86 -3.15 10.70
C GLU A 52 -14.81 -4.53 11.38
N GLU A 53 -14.08 -4.65 12.50
CA GLU A 53 -14.04 -5.88 13.31
C GLU A 53 -15.44 -6.32 13.76
N ALA A 54 -16.24 -5.39 14.29
CA ALA A 54 -17.62 -5.66 14.68
C ALA A 54 -18.49 -6.08 13.49
N PHE A 55 -18.35 -5.39 12.35
CA PHE A 55 -19.08 -5.74 11.13
C PHE A 55 -18.75 -7.17 10.66
N PHE A 56 -17.46 -7.51 10.54
CA PHE A 56 -17.05 -8.84 10.08
C PHE A 56 -17.37 -9.95 11.07
N LYS A 57 -17.32 -9.66 12.39
CA LYS A 57 -17.79 -10.59 13.42
C LYS A 57 -19.27 -10.93 13.21
N ASN A 58 -20.13 -9.90 13.11
CA ASN A 58 -21.56 -10.09 12.89
C ASN A 58 -21.87 -10.77 11.54
N TRP A 59 -21.13 -10.43 10.48
CA TRP A 59 -21.28 -11.07 9.18
C TRP A 59 -21.00 -12.57 9.25
N ARG A 60 -19.94 -12.96 9.96
CA ARG A 60 -19.55 -14.35 10.16
C ARG A 60 -20.55 -15.11 11.02
N GLU A 61 -21.03 -14.51 12.10
CA GLU A 61 -22.03 -15.13 13.00
C GLU A 61 -23.37 -15.40 12.29
N LYS A 62 -23.69 -14.66 11.23
CA LYS A 62 -24.86 -14.91 10.38
C LYS A 62 -24.67 -16.09 9.43
N ASP A 63 -23.43 -16.45 9.09
CA ASP A 63 -23.15 -17.63 8.29
C ASP A 63 -23.13 -18.86 9.18
N THR A 64 -24.22 -19.63 9.13
CA THR A 64 -24.38 -20.88 9.87
C THR A 64 -23.91 -22.10 9.09
N ILE A 65 -23.47 -21.92 7.84
CA ILE A 65 -23.11 -23.02 6.92
C ILE A 65 -21.63 -23.38 7.09
N HIS A 66 -20.77 -22.37 7.26
CA HIS A 66 -19.32 -22.56 7.29
C HIS A 66 -18.74 -22.45 8.71
N GLN A 67 -17.74 -23.27 8.98
CA GLN A 67 -16.94 -23.18 10.20
C GLN A 67 -15.64 -22.44 9.92
N TYR A 68 -15.55 -21.21 10.40
CA TYR A 68 -14.39 -20.34 10.21
C TYR A 68 -13.33 -20.58 11.27
N ILE A 69 -12.07 -20.51 10.85
CA ILE A 69 -10.85 -20.63 11.66
C ILE A 69 -10.14 -19.28 11.64
N ASP A 70 -9.71 -18.81 12.82
CA ASP A 70 -8.92 -17.58 12.94
C ASP A 70 -7.45 -17.86 12.57
N SER A 71 -6.93 -17.13 11.59
CA SER A 71 -5.51 -17.13 11.27
C SER A 71 -4.71 -16.26 12.24
N LYS A 72 -3.45 -16.63 12.47
CA LYS A 72 -2.48 -15.81 13.21
C LYS A 72 -2.17 -14.47 12.51
N HIS A 73 -2.48 -14.36 11.22
CA HIS A 73 -2.21 -13.18 10.39
C HIS A 73 -3.42 -12.25 10.22
N GLY A 74 -4.50 -12.44 10.98
CA GLY A 74 -5.61 -11.49 11.04
C GLY A 74 -6.67 -11.65 9.95
N PHE A 75 -6.83 -12.86 9.42
CA PHE A 75 -7.92 -13.21 8.50
C PHE A 75 -8.64 -14.48 8.99
N TYR A 76 -9.83 -14.72 8.44
CA TYR A 76 -10.60 -15.93 8.70
C TYR A 76 -10.64 -16.79 7.44
N TYR A 77 -10.61 -18.10 7.60
CA TYR A 77 -10.74 -19.03 6.49
C TYR A 77 -11.56 -20.25 6.92
N PHE A 78 -12.11 -20.97 5.96
CA PHE A 78 -12.71 -22.28 6.19
C PHE A 78 -12.29 -23.21 5.07
N ILE A 79 -12.18 -24.50 5.37
CA ILE A 79 -11.81 -25.51 4.39
C ILE A 79 -13.09 -26.16 3.89
N LYS A 80 -13.46 -25.86 2.63
CA LYS A 80 -14.64 -26.46 2.00
C LYS A 80 -14.44 -27.94 1.66
N SER A 81 -13.24 -28.28 1.21
CA SER A 81 -12.86 -29.64 0.85
C SER A 81 -11.37 -29.79 1.06
N LYS A 82 -10.96 -30.90 1.66
CA LYS A 82 -9.57 -31.25 1.87
C LYS A 82 -9.29 -32.54 1.11
N ASN A 83 -8.16 -32.59 0.42
CA ASN A 83 -7.67 -33.85 -0.11
C ASN A 83 -6.91 -34.59 1.00
N ASP A 84 -7.36 -35.79 1.36
CA ASP A 84 -6.73 -36.64 2.38
C ASP A 84 -5.57 -37.47 1.83
N SER A 85 -5.24 -37.30 0.54
CA SER A 85 -4.04 -37.89 -0.02
C SER A 85 -2.81 -37.40 0.73
N ILE A 86 -1.96 -38.33 1.17
CA ILE A 86 -0.66 -38.06 1.82
C ILE A 86 0.30 -37.50 0.76
N GLY A 87 0.03 -36.27 0.33
CA GLY A 87 0.90 -35.48 -0.55
C GLY A 87 1.80 -34.60 0.29
N GLN A 88 3.04 -34.40 -0.17
CA GLN A 88 3.93 -33.41 0.41
C GLN A 88 3.34 -32.01 0.18
N LEU A 89 3.20 -31.23 1.25
CA LEU A 89 2.86 -29.82 1.14
C LEU A 89 3.98 -29.07 0.39
N PRO A 90 3.61 -28.12 -0.49
CA PRO A 90 4.60 -27.33 -1.21
C PRO A 90 5.45 -26.55 -0.22
N LYS A 91 6.74 -26.45 -0.51
CA LYS A 91 7.73 -25.72 0.28
C LYS A 91 8.02 -24.40 -0.38
N LYS A 92 8.58 -23.47 0.40
CA LYS A 92 9.11 -22.21 -0.11
C LYS A 92 10.00 -22.44 -1.34
N GLY A 93 9.67 -21.75 -2.42
CA GLY A 93 10.37 -21.85 -3.71
C GLY A 93 9.73 -22.82 -4.71
N ASP A 94 8.83 -23.70 -4.27
CA ASP A 94 8.07 -24.55 -5.17
C ASP A 94 7.11 -23.72 -6.02
N GLU A 95 6.83 -24.20 -7.23
CA GLU A 95 5.84 -23.61 -8.12
C GLU A 95 4.53 -24.40 -8.05
N VAL A 96 3.46 -23.71 -7.70
CA VAL A 96 2.11 -24.28 -7.63
C VAL A 96 1.18 -23.57 -8.60
N VAL A 97 0.12 -24.25 -9.00
CA VAL A 97 -0.96 -23.64 -9.77
C VAL A 97 -2.04 -23.15 -8.82
N LEU A 98 -2.33 -21.84 -8.89
CA LEU A 98 -3.37 -21.20 -8.10
C LEU A 98 -4.55 -20.75 -8.96
N ASN A 99 -5.73 -21.26 -8.63
CA ASN A 99 -7.01 -20.87 -9.22
C ASN A 99 -7.92 -20.29 -8.14
N TYR A 100 -8.13 -18.98 -8.18
CA TYR A 100 -8.89 -18.27 -7.16
C TYR A 100 -9.82 -17.23 -7.78
N GLU A 101 -10.80 -16.80 -7.00
CA GLU A 101 -11.73 -15.73 -7.36
C GLU A 101 -11.83 -14.79 -6.17
N ILE A 102 -11.85 -13.49 -6.42
CA ILE A 102 -12.02 -12.50 -5.36
C ILE A 102 -13.41 -11.91 -5.50
N ARG A 103 -14.17 -11.97 -4.41
CA ARG A 103 -15.50 -11.39 -4.31
C ARG A 103 -15.52 -10.29 -3.25
N SER A 104 -16.42 -9.32 -3.44
CA SER A 104 -16.81 -8.40 -2.38
C SER A 104 -17.59 -9.16 -1.30
N ILE A 105 -17.75 -8.53 -0.15
CA ILE A 105 -18.54 -9.10 0.96
C ILE A 105 -20.01 -9.33 0.61
N ASN A 106 -20.51 -8.64 -0.42
CA ASN A 106 -21.87 -8.78 -0.95
C ASN A 106 -21.96 -9.86 -2.05
N GLY A 107 -20.87 -10.56 -2.35
CA GLY A 107 -20.81 -11.64 -3.32
C GLY A 107 -20.51 -11.21 -4.77
N GLU A 108 -20.35 -9.91 -5.03
CA GLU A 108 -19.97 -9.38 -6.35
C GLU A 108 -18.55 -9.81 -6.72
N ILE A 109 -18.35 -10.30 -7.94
CA ILE A 109 -17.03 -10.75 -8.40
C ILE A 109 -16.16 -9.53 -8.75
N ILE A 110 -15.11 -9.32 -7.97
CA ILE A 110 -14.10 -8.28 -8.21
C ILE A 110 -13.06 -8.80 -9.20
N LEU A 111 -12.59 -10.03 -8.98
CA LEU A 111 -11.63 -10.70 -9.84
C LEU A 111 -12.13 -12.10 -10.22
N PRO A 112 -12.62 -12.28 -11.46
CA PRO A 112 -13.06 -13.58 -11.96
C PRO A 112 -11.88 -14.48 -12.28
N LYS A 113 -12.08 -15.80 -12.16
CA LYS A 113 -11.03 -16.82 -12.35
C LYS A 113 -10.41 -16.73 -13.74
N GLU A 114 -11.23 -16.43 -14.75
CA GLU A 114 -10.86 -16.38 -16.16
C GLU A 114 -9.87 -15.24 -16.46
N LYS A 115 -9.83 -14.20 -15.60
CA LYS A 115 -8.89 -13.08 -15.77
C LYS A 115 -7.51 -13.34 -15.17
N LEU A 116 -7.32 -14.40 -14.38
CA LEU A 116 -6.03 -14.70 -13.73
C LEU A 116 -4.89 -15.01 -14.71
N GLY A 117 -5.22 -15.57 -15.89
CA GLY A 117 -4.26 -15.76 -16.98
C GLY A 117 -3.88 -14.49 -17.73
N SER A 118 -4.63 -13.39 -17.57
CA SER A 118 -4.50 -12.23 -18.47
C SER A 118 -3.46 -11.19 -18.01
N TYR A 119 -2.96 -11.28 -16.77
CA TYR A 119 -1.84 -10.46 -16.28
C TYR A 119 -0.51 -11.17 -16.55
N GLY A 120 -0.13 -11.25 -17.84
CA GLY A 120 1.26 -11.57 -18.25
C GLY A 120 1.48 -12.85 -19.08
N GLN A 121 0.53 -13.78 -19.17
CA GLN A 121 0.65 -14.94 -20.07
C GLN A 121 -0.68 -15.22 -20.77
N LYS A 122 -0.82 -14.73 -22.01
CA LYS A 122 -1.99 -15.02 -22.84
C LYS A 122 -2.24 -16.53 -22.87
N ASN A 123 -3.44 -16.93 -22.42
CA ASN A 123 -4.02 -18.27 -22.52
C ASN A 123 -3.49 -19.35 -21.57
N LYS A 124 -3.35 -19.05 -20.27
CA LYS A 124 -3.29 -20.10 -19.24
C LYS A 124 -4.30 -19.77 -18.14
N ALA A 125 -5.35 -20.56 -17.99
CA ALA A 125 -6.38 -20.39 -16.95
C ALA A 125 -5.81 -20.46 -15.52
N ASP A 126 -4.58 -20.98 -15.42
CA ASP A 126 -3.87 -21.35 -14.21
C ASP A 126 -2.67 -20.41 -14.00
N ARG A 127 -2.67 -19.61 -12.92
CA ARG A 127 -1.51 -18.79 -12.55
C ARG A 127 -0.48 -19.68 -11.84
N LEU A 128 0.73 -19.74 -12.40
CA LEU A 128 1.91 -20.28 -11.70
C LEU A 128 2.30 -19.30 -10.59
N TYR A 129 2.38 -19.80 -9.36
CA TYR A 129 2.74 -19.06 -8.18
C TYR A 129 3.92 -19.72 -7.48
N LYS A 130 4.93 -18.92 -7.15
CA LYS A 130 6.09 -19.38 -6.39
C LYS A 130 5.84 -19.16 -4.90
N VAL A 131 5.81 -20.24 -4.13
CA VAL A 131 5.54 -20.20 -2.69
C VAL A 131 6.57 -19.33 -1.99
N ASP A 132 6.10 -18.31 -1.25
CA ASP A 132 6.90 -17.28 -0.58
C ASP A 132 7.90 -16.52 -1.49
N GLY A 133 7.67 -16.53 -2.81
CA GLY A 133 8.53 -15.87 -3.79
C GLY A 133 8.07 -14.48 -4.20
N GLU A 134 6.80 -14.15 -3.99
CA GLU A 134 6.17 -12.91 -4.44
C GLU A 134 5.25 -12.32 -3.35
N ASN A 135 5.11 -10.99 -3.33
CA ASN A 135 4.12 -10.32 -2.49
C ASN A 135 2.72 -10.61 -3.04
N PHE A 136 1.93 -11.38 -2.30
CA PHE A 136 0.57 -11.76 -2.66
C PHE A 136 -0.36 -11.63 -1.46
N ILE A 137 -1.66 -11.90 -1.63
CA ILE A 137 -2.63 -11.80 -0.53
C ILE A 137 -2.29 -12.90 0.48
N GLN A 138 -1.92 -12.50 1.71
CA GLN A 138 -1.47 -13.42 2.76
C GLN A 138 -2.44 -14.59 2.98
N GLY A 139 -3.75 -14.33 3.00
CA GLY A 139 -4.75 -15.37 3.19
C GLY A 139 -4.77 -16.44 2.08
N VAL A 140 -4.33 -16.08 0.87
CA VAL A 140 -4.18 -17.06 -0.22
C VAL A 140 -2.83 -17.77 -0.14
N GLN A 141 -1.79 -17.10 0.34
CA GLN A 141 -0.47 -17.70 0.56
C GLN A 141 -0.52 -18.77 1.65
N ASP A 142 -1.15 -18.47 2.79
CA ASP A 142 -1.30 -19.40 3.92
C ASP A 142 -2.18 -20.61 3.59
N ALA A 143 -2.94 -20.56 2.49
CA ALA A 143 -3.79 -21.66 2.04
C ALA A 143 -3.04 -22.69 1.16
N VAL A 144 -1.81 -22.38 0.75
CA VAL A 144 -0.92 -23.19 -0.09
C VAL A 144 0.08 -23.92 0.78
#